data_AF-A0A644T4N8-F1
#
_entry.id   AF-A0A644T4N8-F1
#
_cell.length_a   1.000
_cell.length_b   1.000
_cell.length_c   1.000
_cell.angle_alpha   90.00
_cell.angle_beta   90.00
_cell.angle_gamma   90.00
#
_symmetry.space_group_name_H-M   'P 1'
#
loop_
_entity.id
_entity.type
_entity.pdbx_description
1 polymer ?
#
loop_
_entity_poly.entity_id
_entity_poly.type
_entity_poly.pdbx_seq_one_letter_code
_entity_poly.pdbx_strand_id
1 'polypeptide(L)'
;MAEKLSITDKKIKEYIEDRNLSQKRINEYNLIFSEYKKVIKKILKKEDVNYTYLIKQAKKEQQKPFRDIKGKIMYIDIPERSIAEYLKAYKNYLTHETTNKQITIKNKISSIRTFYDDYEIQLPKNFKFDPPLPIRVKKGDIPTIEDVGKGVRVAKSLRDKAINVFVFSSGMRLSDVAPITMYDFLQSTEKYHNGSIENLLKKDPENIIPTWDFIPEKTKKKGNLCITFNTTECVEYVFEYLEERIEKELPIEDDTALFRSNVYPNFFDPNSLGKIFTRINKYHFQNKKDNLDKSFYRAHNLRKLFLSIARNKNSDANSKLDEESKIDIVSVLGGHKPPGSTIKEVYEYADVDIFKQYYEGLLPFLSIRDNKSHNYKSDDVIKMEKRFEVERNARIEAESRAINAEAMAREANRKIDDFLRNFHE
;
A
#
# COMPACT_ATOMS: atom_id res chain seq x y z
N MET A 1 -11.79 18.98 27.69
CA MET A 1 -11.88 17.87 26.72
C MET A 1 -13.00 18.19 25.75
N ALA A 2 -12.76 18.17 24.43
CA ALA A 2 -13.83 18.38 23.47
C ALA A 2 -14.88 17.26 23.59
N GLU A 3 -16.16 17.61 23.58
CA GLU A 3 -17.28 16.66 23.67
C GLU A 3 -17.22 15.67 22.49
N LYS A 4 -17.17 14.37 22.77
CA LYS A 4 -17.15 13.33 21.73
C LYS A 4 -18.56 13.13 21.20
N LEU A 5 -18.89 13.80 20.09
CA LEU A 5 -20.21 13.72 19.45
C LEU A 5 -20.61 12.30 19.03
N SER A 6 -19.64 11.43 18.74
CA SER A 6 -19.85 10.00 18.51
C SER A 6 -20.52 9.26 19.68
N ILE A 7 -20.49 9.86 20.87
CA ILE A 7 -21.08 9.30 22.09
C ILE A 7 -22.36 10.05 22.44
N THR A 8 -22.41 11.37 22.21
CA THR A 8 -23.50 12.23 22.71
C THR A 8 -24.61 12.50 21.70
N ASP A 9 -24.38 12.33 20.40
CA ASP A 9 -25.38 12.56 19.36
C ASP A 9 -25.88 11.25 18.74
N LYS A 10 -27.17 10.96 18.92
CA LYS A 10 -27.83 9.74 18.43
C LYS A 10 -27.59 9.49 16.93
N LYS A 11 -27.69 10.52 16.09
CA LYS A 11 -27.54 10.37 14.64
C LYS A 11 -26.08 10.19 14.21
N ILE A 12 -25.12 10.74 14.96
CA ILE A 12 -23.71 10.43 14.68
C ILE A 12 -23.39 9.01 15.11
N LYS A 13 -23.93 8.55 16.25
CA LYS A 13 -23.74 7.19 16.73
C LYS A 13 -24.27 6.16 15.73
N GLU A 14 -25.53 6.29 15.29
CA GLU A 14 -26.14 5.43 14.25
C GLU A 14 -25.26 5.38 12.98
N TYR A 15 -24.86 6.54 12.46
CA TYR A 15 -23.99 6.64 11.27
C TYR A 15 -22.63 5.94 11.44
N ILE A 16 -22.05 5.96 12.64
CA ILE A 16 -20.76 5.30 12.93
C ILE A 16 -20.94 3.78 12.99
N GLU A 17 -22.02 3.31 13.64
CA GLU A 17 -22.35 1.90 13.83
C GLU A 17 -22.66 1.25 12.48
N ASP A 18 -23.54 1.87 11.68
CA ASP A 18 -23.97 1.35 10.37
C ASP A 18 -22.79 1.19 9.40
N ARG A 19 -21.80 2.08 9.47
CA ARG A 19 -20.62 2.06 8.59
C ARG A 19 -19.44 1.26 9.13
N ASN A 20 -19.52 0.72 10.34
CA ASN A 20 -18.44 -0.04 10.98
C ASN A 20 -17.06 0.63 10.84
N LEU A 21 -16.99 1.90 11.26
CA LEU A 21 -15.83 2.76 11.08
C LEU A 21 -14.69 2.44 12.05
N SER A 22 -13.44 2.61 11.60
CA SER A 22 -12.28 2.46 12.48
C SER A 22 -12.18 3.60 13.51
N GLN A 23 -11.55 3.34 14.66
CA GLN A 23 -11.38 4.33 15.72
C GLN A 23 -10.70 5.62 15.23
N LYS A 24 -9.71 5.49 14.34
CA LYS A 24 -9.05 6.63 13.70
C LYS A 24 -10.03 7.50 12.92
N ARG A 25 -10.93 6.87 12.15
CA ARG A 25 -11.95 7.58 11.36
C ARG A 25 -13.02 8.20 12.26
N ILE A 26 -13.40 7.54 13.34
CA ILE A 26 -14.29 8.10 14.37
C ILE A 26 -13.70 9.36 14.99
N ASN A 27 -12.41 9.34 15.34
CA ASN A 27 -11.73 10.53 15.88
C ASN A 27 -11.70 11.70 14.88
N GLU A 28 -11.46 11.40 13.60
CA GLU A 28 -11.51 12.40 12.52
C GLU A 28 -12.92 12.98 12.35
N TYR A 29 -13.95 12.13 12.35
CA TYR A 29 -15.34 12.56 12.26
C TYR A 29 -15.79 13.38 13.47
N ASN A 30 -15.39 13.02 14.69
CA ASN A 30 -15.65 13.84 15.86
C ASN A 30 -15.10 15.26 15.71
N LEU A 31 -13.88 15.41 15.19
CA LEU A 31 -13.29 16.73 14.93
C LEU A 31 -14.11 17.50 13.89
N ILE A 32 -14.36 16.89 12.72
CA ILE A 32 -15.07 17.51 11.61
C ILE A 32 -16.49 17.92 12.03
N PHE A 33 -17.22 17.03 12.70
CA PHE A 33 -18.58 17.28 13.15
C PHE A 33 -18.64 18.32 14.27
N SER A 34 -17.63 18.40 15.13
CA SER A 34 -17.57 19.45 16.16
C SER A 34 -17.35 20.83 15.53
N GLU A 35 -16.44 20.93 14.55
CA GLU A 35 -16.23 22.16 13.80
C GLU A 35 -17.49 22.60 13.04
N TYR A 36 -18.15 21.67 12.35
CA TYR A 36 -19.38 21.96 11.59
C TYR A 36 -20.52 22.40 12.51
N LYS A 37 -20.74 21.71 13.63
CA LYS A 37 -21.72 22.09 14.67
C LYS A 37 -21.44 23.50 15.19
N LYS A 38 -20.18 23.85 15.47
CA LYS A 38 -19.79 25.19 15.93
C LYS A 38 -20.17 26.29 14.92
N VAL A 39 -19.95 26.05 13.63
CA VAL A 39 -20.34 27.00 12.57
C VAL A 39 -21.84 27.18 12.53
N ILE A 40 -22.62 26.09 12.58
CA ILE A 40 -24.08 26.18 12.51
C ILE A 40 -24.68 26.86 13.74
N LYS A 41 -24.15 26.59 14.95
CA LYS A 41 -24.59 27.31 16.16
C LYS A 41 -24.48 28.82 16.01
N LYS A 42 -23.39 29.31 15.40
CA LYS A 42 -23.17 30.74 15.14
C LYS A 42 -24.21 31.32 14.16
N ILE A 43 -24.57 30.57 13.13
CA ILE A 43 -25.59 30.98 12.14
C ILE A 43 -26.97 31.03 12.80
N LEU A 44 -27.35 29.96 13.49
CA LEU A 44 -28.69 29.82 14.07
C LEU A 44 -28.88 30.63 15.37
N LYS A 45 -27.79 31.09 15.99
CA LYS A 45 -27.78 31.72 17.32
C LYS A 45 -28.51 30.86 18.36
N LYS A 46 -28.29 29.54 18.31
CA LYS A 46 -28.90 28.53 19.18
C LYS A 46 -27.85 27.60 19.77
N GLU A 47 -27.94 27.34 21.07
CA GLU A 47 -26.98 26.49 21.80
C GLU A 47 -27.32 25.00 21.78
N ASP A 48 -28.58 24.65 21.55
CA ASP A 48 -29.11 23.28 21.59
C ASP A 48 -29.04 22.55 20.23
N VAL A 49 -28.36 23.13 19.25
CA VAL A 49 -28.22 22.54 17.91
C VAL A 49 -27.44 21.23 17.98
N ASN A 50 -28.09 20.13 17.61
CA ASN A 50 -27.50 18.80 17.45
C ASN A 50 -27.82 18.22 16.07
N TYR A 51 -27.15 17.15 15.65
CA TYR A 51 -27.34 16.55 14.33
C TYR A 51 -28.73 15.92 14.18
N THR A 52 -29.31 15.43 15.26
CA THR A 52 -30.72 14.99 15.26
C THR A 52 -31.66 16.11 14.83
N TYR A 53 -31.47 17.33 15.34
CA TYR A 53 -32.22 18.52 14.93
C TYR A 53 -31.95 18.87 13.46
N LEU A 54 -30.68 18.90 13.04
CA LEU A 54 -30.30 19.26 11.66
C LEU A 54 -30.90 18.29 10.62
N ILE A 55 -30.90 16.98 10.92
CA ILE A 55 -31.52 15.97 10.06
C ILE A 55 -33.03 16.17 9.99
N LYS A 56 -33.70 16.39 11.14
CA LYS A 56 -35.14 16.65 11.18
C LYS A 56 -35.52 17.90 10.38
N GLN A 57 -34.74 18.98 10.51
CA GLN A 57 -34.95 20.21 9.77
C GLN A 57 -34.81 19.98 8.26
N ALA A 58 -33.72 19.33 7.82
CA ALA A 58 -33.49 19.05 6.41
C ALA A 58 -34.57 18.15 5.80
N LYS A 59 -35.00 17.09 6.52
CA LYS A 59 -36.12 16.25 6.08
C LYS A 59 -37.43 17.03 5.98
N LYS A 60 -37.70 17.92 6.93
CA LYS A 60 -38.88 18.80 6.92
C LYS A 60 -38.90 19.71 5.68
N GLU A 61 -37.77 20.34 5.35
CA GLU A 61 -37.65 21.21 4.17
C GLU A 61 -37.79 20.44 2.85
N GLN A 62 -37.33 19.18 2.82
CA GLN A 62 -37.45 18.31 1.65
C GLN A 62 -38.88 17.78 1.44
N GLN A 63 -39.62 17.51 2.51
CA GLN A 63 -40.92 16.82 2.44
C GLN A 63 -42.15 17.72 2.53
N LYS A 64 -42.03 18.94 3.08
CA LYS A 64 -43.20 19.81 3.30
C LYS A 64 -43.50 20.68 2.08
N PRO A 65 -44.59 20.40 1.34
CA PRO A 65 -45.04 21.32 0.31
C PRO A 65 -45.58 22.62 0.91
N PHE A 66 -45.47 23.71 0.16
CA PHE A 66 -46.19 24.96 0.39
C PHE A 66 -47.02 25.32 -0.84
N ARG A 67 -48.00 26.21 -0.69
CA ARG A 67 -48.79 26.71 -1.83
C ARG A 67 -48.21 28.04 -2.30
N ASP A 68 -48.00 28.17 -3.61
CA ASP A 68 -47.69 29.46 -4.21
C ASP A 68 -48.92 30.40 -4.17
N ILE A 69 -48.72 31.64 -4.61
CA ILE A 69 -49.75 32.68 -4.69
C ILE A 69 -50.94 32.28 -5.59
N LYS A 70 -50.76 31.26 -6.45
CA LYS A 70 -51.76 30.70 -7.37
C LYS A 70 -52.35 29.38 -6.86
N GLY A 71 -52.03 28.97 -5.63
CA GLY A 71 -52.53 27.76 -4.99
C GLY A 71 -51.83 26.46 -5.40
N LYS A 72 -50.78 26.50 -6.24
CA LYS A 72 -50.01 25.34 -6.70
C LYS A 72 -49.09 24.83 -5.60
N ILE A 73 -49.08 23.51 -5.41
CA ILE A 73 -48.15 22.85 -4.49
C ILE A 73 -46.73 22.96 -5.04
N MET A 74 -45.84 23.58 -4.26
CA MET A 74 -44.41 23.69 -4.52
C MET A 74 -43.61 23.10 -3.36
N TYR A 75 -42.37 22.71 -3.65
CA TYR A 75 -41.40 22.24 -2.66
C TYR A 75 -40.27 23.27 -2.57
N ILE A 76 -39.57 23.32 -1.43
CA ILE A 76 -38.39 24.18 -1.29
C ILE A 76 -37.29 23.63 -2.20
N ASP A 77 -36.83 24.48 -3.12
CA ASP A 77 -35.77 24.16 -4.05
C ASP A 77 -34.47 23.86 -3.29
N ILE A 78 -33.69 22.90 -3.80
CA ILE A 78 -32.48 22.42 -3.13
C ILE A 78 -31.51 23.55 -2.72
N PRO A 79 -31.24 24.57 -3.55
CA PRO A 79 -30.36 25.69 -3.18
C PRO A 79 -30.91 26.58 -2.07
N GLU A 80 -32.23 26.58 -1.85
CA GLU A 80 -32.92 27.42 -0.85
C GLU A 80 -33.07 26.73 0.51
N ARG A 81 -32.77 25.43 0.58
CA ARG A 81 -32.78 24.67 1.84
C ARG A 81 -31.66 25.13 2.76
N SER A 82 -31.91 25.10 4.07
CA SER A 82 -30.96 25.54 5.10
C SER A 82 -29.62 24.79 5.01
N ILE A 83 -29.65 23.53 4.58
CA ILE A 83 -28.43 22.72 4.39
C ILE A 83 -27.47 23.32 3.35
N ALA A 84 -27.98 23.99 2.33
CA ALA A 84 -27.14 24.66 1.33
C ALA A 84 -26.39 25.84 1.93
N GLU A 85 -27.07 26.63 2.77
CA GLU A 85 -26.46 27.71 3.54
C GLU A 85 -25.40 27.15 4.51
N TYR A 86 -25.71 26.09 5.26
CA TYR A 86 -24.78 25.51 6.24
C TYR A 86 -23.51 24.98 5.58
N LEU A 87 -23.63 24.27 4.46
CA LEU A 87 -22.47 23.78 3.70
C LEU A 87 -21.62 24.93 3.15
N LYS A 88 -22.25 26.00 2.66
CA LYS A 88 -21.54 27.19 2.16
C LYS A 88 -20.81 27.92 3.29
N ALA A 89 -21.48 28.12 4.43
CA ALA A 89 -20.88 28.74 5.60
C ALA A 89 -19.72 27.92 6.16
N TYR A 90 -19.85 26.59 6.21
CA TYR A 90 -18.74 25.72 6.64
C TYR A 90 -17.57 25.74 5.66
N LYS A 91 -17.84 25.76 4.35
CA LYS A 91 -16.77 25.97 3.36
C LYS A 91 -16.05 27.29 3.58
N ASN A 92 -16.79 28.38 3.81
CA ASN A 92 -16.21 29.70 4.05
C ASN A 92 -15.36 29.71 5.33
N TYR A 93 -15.86 29.11 6.41
CA TYR A 93 -15.09 28.91 7.65
C TYR A 93 -13.78 28.15 7.39
N LEU A 94 -13.85 27.01 6.70
CA LEU A 94 -12.66 26.22 6.37
C LEU A 94 -11.67 26.96 5.44
N THR A 95 -12.15 27.85 4.59
CA THR A 95 -11.33 28.57 3.60
C THR A 95 -10.68 29.81 4.19
N HIS A 96 -11.38 30.55 5.05
CA HIS A 96 -10.97 31.88 5.51
C HIS A 96 -10.63 31.94 7.00
N GLU A 97 -11.18 31.05 7.82
CA GLU A 97 -10.97 31.05 9.28
C GLU A 97 -10.05 29.90 9.75
N THR A 98 -9.50 29.11 8.82
CA THR A 98 -8.57 28.02 9.13
C THR A 98 -7.39 28.00 8.16
N THR A 99 -6.31 27.31 8.52
CA THR A 99 -5.12 27.12 7.68
C THR A 99 -5.18 25.86 6.81
N ASN A 100 -6.38 25.35 6.52
CA ASN A 100 -6.55 24.09 5.81
C ASN A 100 -6.18 24.19 4.33
N LYS A 101 -5.39 23.23 3.83
CA LYS A 101 -5.12 23.08 2.39
C LYS A 101 -6.41 22.66 1.65
N GLN A 102 -6.55 23.01 0.36
CA GLN A 102 -7.74 22.72 -0.46
C GLN A 102 -8.21 21.25 -0.40
N ILE A 103 -7.26 20.31 -0.41
CA ILE A 103 -7.57 18.87 -0.28
C ILE A 103 -8.22 18.52 1.06
N THR A 104 -7.77 19.15 2.15
CA THR A 104 -8.34 18.97 3.48
C THR A 104 -9.74 19.55 3.54
N ILE A 105 -9.95 20.76 2.99
CA ILE A 105 -11.27 21.40 2.91
C ILE A 105 -12.25 20.49 2.14
N LYS A 106 -11.85 20.00 0.97
CA LYS A 106 -12.62 19.05 0.17
C LYS A 106 -13.00 17.79 0.97
N ASN A 107 -12.05 17.18 1.67
CA ASN A 107 -12.29 15.96 2.46
C ASN A 107 -13.24 16.20 3.64
N LYS A 108 -13.08 17.32 4.35
CA LYS A 108 -13.97 17.70 5.46
C LYS A 108 -15.40 17.91 4.98
N ILE A 109 -15.59 18.68 3.91
CA ILE A 109 -16.91 18.89 3.30
C ILE A 109 -17.50 17.57 2.77
N SER A 110 -16.70 16.76 2.10
CA SER A 110 -17.15 15.45 1.63
C SER A 110 -17.65 14.58 2.79
N SER A 111 -17.00 14.64 3.95
CA SER A 111 -17.42 13.88 5.13
C SER A 111 -18.78 14.33 5.67
N ILE A 112 -19.03 15.64 5.71
CA ILE A 112 -20.36 16.19 6.08
C ILE A 112 -21.42 15.78 5.06
N ARG A 113 -21.10 15.87 3.75
CA ARG A 113 -22.03 15.50 2.69
C ARG A 113 -22.39 14.02 2.76
N THR A 114 -21.40 13.14 2.90
CA THR A 114 -21.63 11.69 3.07
C THR A 114 -22.50 11.40 4.29
N PHE A 115 -22.34 12.15 5.39
CA PHE A 115 -23.21 12.00 6.56
C PHE A 115 -24.68 12.31 6.24
N TYR A 116 -24.97 13.42 5.56
CA TYR A 116 -26.35 13.76 5.19
C TYR A 116 -26.94 12.82 4.13
N ASP A 117 -26.10 12.35 3.20
CA ASP A 117 -26.45 11.38 2.16
C ASP A 117 -26.90 10.04 2.75
N ASP A 118 -26.24 9.59 3.84
CA ASP A 118 -26.61 8.40 4.61
C ASP A 118 -28.05 8.47 5.19
N TYR A 119 -28.56 9.68 5.39
CA TYR A 119 -29.92 9.96 5.86
C TYR A 119 -30.89 10.34 4.73
N GLU A 120 -30.50 10.11 3.47
CA GLU A 120 -31.29 10.35 2.26
C GLU A 120 -31.70 11.82 2.07
N ILE A 121 -30.88 12.75 2.56
CA ILE A 121 -31.10 14.17 2.40
C ILE A 121 -30.49 14.61 1.07
N GLN A 122 -31.31 15.16 0.20
CA GLN A 122 -30.86 15.68 -1.09
C GLN A 122 -29.98 16.92 -0.87
N LEU A 123 -28.77 16.88 -1.43
CA LEU A 123 -27.77 17.92 -1.26
C LEU A 123 -27.67 18.84 -2.48
N PRO A 124 -27.27 20.11 -2.30
CA PRO A 124 -26.92 20.97 -3.43
C PRO A 124 -25.73 20.39 -4.21
N LYS A 125 -25.54 20.86 -5.45
CA LYS A 125 -24.41 20.46 -6.30
C LYS A 125 -23.07 20.56 -5.54
N ASN A 126 -22.18 19.62 -5.82
CA ASN A 126 -20.84 19.61 -5.22
C ASN A 126 -20.13 20.94 -5.49
N PHE A 127 -19.42 21.46 -4.48
CA PHE A 127 -18.53 22.58 -4.71
C PHE A 127 -17.45 22.17 -5.71
N LYS A 128 -17.16 23.06 -6.65
CA LYS A 128 -15.98 22.93 -7.50
C LYS A 128 -14.76 23.18 -6.62
N PHE A 129 -13.90 22.18 -6.57
CA PHE A 129 -12.54 22.30 -6.06
C PHE A 129 -11.64 22.06 -7.25
N ASP A 130 -10.65 22.92 -7.44
CA ASP A 130 -9.65 22.67 -8.47
C ASP A 130 -8.99 21.33 -8.16
N PRO A 131 -8.96 20.39 -9.13
CA PRO A 131 -8.22 19.18 -8.93
C PRO A 131 -6.77 19.57 -8.62
N PRO A 132 -6.11 18.93 -7.65
CA PRO A 132 -4.67 19.11 -7.53
C PRO A 132 -4.08 18.76 -8.89
N LEU A 133 -3.35 19.69 -9.50
CA LEU A 133 -2.63 19.43 -10.74
C LEU A 133 -1.84 18.13 -10.54
N PRO A 134 -1.84 17.19 -11.49
CA PRO A 134 -1.05 15.97 -11.36
C PRO A 134 0.42 16.36 -11.29
N ILE A 135 0.97 16.38 -10.09
CA ILE A 135 2.39 16.71 -9.88
C ILE A 135 3.17 15.46 -10.28
N ARG A 136 3.81 15.53 -11.45
CA ARG A 136 4.76 14.52 -11.90
C ARG A 136 5.88 14.39 -10.87
N VAL A 137 6.12 13.18 -10.39
CA VAL A 137 7.31 12.88 -9.58
C VAL A 137 8.52 13.02 -10.48
N LYS A 138 9.38 14.00 -10.20
CA LYS A 138 10.63 14.27 -10.90
C LYS A 138 11.79 13.59 -10.18
N LYS A 139 12.92 13.46 -10.89
CA LYS A 139 14.19 13.07 -10.28
C LYS A 139 14.51 14.06 -9.14
N GLY A 140 14.80 13.54 -7.95
CA GLY A 140 15.07 14.34 -6.75
C GLY A 140 13.87 14.56 -5.81
N ASP A 141 12.65 14.19 -6.23
CA ASP A 141 11.45 14.23 -5.35
C ASP A 141 11.35 13.04 -4.41
N ILE A 142 12.00 11.92 -4.78
CA ILE A 142 12.16 10.73 -3.93
C ILE A 142 13.66 10.46 -3.71
N PRO A 143 14.03 9.80 -2.60
CA PRO A 143 15.39 9.35 -2.36
C PRO A 143 15.93 8.48 -3.50
N THR A 144 17.25 8.51 -3.68
CA THR A 144 18.02 7.55 -4.46
C THR A 144 18.55 6.42 -3.57
N ILE A 145 19.09 5.35 -4.15
CA ILE A 145 19.77 4.28 -3.40
C ILE A 145 20.94 4.86 -2.58
N GLU A 146 21.69 5.79 -3.16
CA GLU A 146 22.79 6.49 -2.46
C GLU A 146 22.27 7.26 -1.23
N ASP A 147 21.12 7.92 -1.35
CA ASP A 147 20.45 8.57 -0.21
C ASP A 147 20.03 7.56 0.86
N VAL A 148 19.61 6.34 0.47
CA VAL A 148 19.32 5.27 1.44
C VAL A 148 20.59 4.87 2.18
N GLY A 149 21.69 4.59 1.46
CA GLY A 149 22.98 4.28 2.06
C GLY A 149 23.48 5.37 3.01
N LYS A 150 23.34 6.65 2.64
CA LYS A 150 23.59 7.79 3.52
C LYS A 150 22.72 7.76 4.77
N GLY A 151 21.41 7.54 4.60
CA GLY A 151 20.44 7.47 5.69
C GLY A 151 20.72 6.33 6.69
N VAL A 152 21.21 5.18 6.20
CA VAL A 152 21.64 4.06 7.05
C VAL A 152 22.91 4.41 7.82
N ARG A 153 23.92 5.01 7.18
CA ARG A 153 25.17 5.42 7.85
C ARG A 153 24.93 6.41 9.00
N VAL A 154 23.97 7.32 8.86
CA VAL A 154 23.65 8.34 9.89
C VAL A 154 22.56 7.90 10.88
N ALA A 155 21.98 6.71 10.72
CA ALA A 155 20.99 6.20 11.64
C ALA A 155 21.60 5.95 13.02
N LYS A 156 20.87 6.30 14.08
CA LYS A 156 21.41 6.39 15.45
C LYS A 156 21.76 5.04 16.09
N SER A 157 21.07 3.96 15.71
CA SER A 157 21.18 2.63 16.33
C SER A 157 21.10 1.53 15.29
N LEU A 158 21.59 0.33 15.62
CA LEU A 158 21.49 -0.85 14.76
C LEU A 158 20.03 -1.15 14.39
N ARG A 159 19.12 -1.04 15.37
CA ARG A 159 17.67 -1.10 15.12
C ARG A 159 17.20 -0.13 14.03
N ASP A 160 17.60 1.14 14.12
CA ASP A 160 17.16 2.15 13.15
C ASP A 160 17.76 1.90 11.75
N LYS A 161 18.99 1.36 11.68
CA LYS A 161 19.63 0.90 10.42
C LYS A 161 18.82 -0.24 9.81
N ALA A 162 18.53 -1.27 10.60
CA ALA A 162 17.74 -2.42 10.19
C ALA A 162 16.36 -1.99 9.67
N ILE A 163 15.60 -1.19 10.43
CA ILE A 163 14.28 -0.67 10.00
C ILE A 163 14.38 0.10 8.68
N ASN A 164 15.44 0.89 8.48
CA ASN A 164 15.60 1.71 7.29
C ASN A 164 15.77 0.84 6.04
N VAL A 165 16.70 -0.12 6.09
CA VAL A 165 16.93 -1.08 4.99
C VAL A 165 15.73 -1.99 4.81
N PHE A 166 15.08 -2.41 5.90
CA PHE A 166 13.89 -3.27 5.86
C PHE A 166 12.74 -2.62 5.10
N VAL A 167 12.39 -1.37 5.43
CA VAL A 167 11.30 -0.64 4.76
C VAL A 167 11.64 -0.33 3.31
N PHE A 168 12.89 -0.01 3.01
CA PHE A 168 13.34 0.26 1.65
C PHE A 168 13.33 -1.00 0.79
N SER A 169 13.97 -2.08 1.23
CA SER A 169 14.17 -3.29 0.41
C SER A 169 12.92 -4.14 0.24
N SER A 170 11.92 -4.04 1.13
CA SER A 170 10.65 -4.77 1.02
C SER A 170 9.50 -3.98 0.41
N GLY A 171 9.58 -2.65 0.41
CA GLY A 171 8.44 -1.80 0.03
C GLY A 171 7.22 -1.92 0.96
N MET A 172 7.36 -2.50 2.16
CA MET A 172 6.26 -2.63 3.12
C MET A 172 5.80 -1.27 3.67
N ARG A 173 4.55 -1.18 4.14
CA ARG A 173 4.07 0.02 4.87
C ARG A 173 4.60 -0.04 6.29
N LEU A 174 4.82 1.13 6.90
CA LEU A 174 5.11 1.20 8.34
C LEU A 174 4.01 0.55 9.21
N SER A 175 2.74 0.57 8.76
CA SER A 175 1.65 -0.13 9.45
C SER A 175 1.78 -1.65 9.40
N ASP A 176 2.47 -2.17 8.39
CA ASP A 176 2.66 -3.59 8.15
C ASP A 176 3.98 -4.06 8.81
N VAL A 177 4.99 -3.18 8.92
CA VAL A 177 6.28 -3.46 9.60
C VAL A 177 6.17 -3.36 11.13
N ALA A 178 5.40 -2.40 11.64
CA ALA A 178 5.30 -2.16 13.08
C ALA A 178 4.83 -3.37 13.92
N PRO A 179 3.90 -4.22 13.46
CA PRO A 179 3.45 -5.40 14.21
C PRO A 179 4.26 -6.68 13.97
N ILE A 180 5.31 -6.67 13.13
CA ILE A 180 6.10 -7.88 12.84
C ILE A 180 6.73 -8.41 14.12
N THR A 181 6.60 -9.71 14.34
CA THR A 181 7.13 -10.44 15.51
C THR A 181 8.42 -11.19 15.19
N MET A 182 9.06 -11.73 16.23
CA MET A 182 10.17 -12.68 16.07
C MET A 182 9.72 -13.94 15.34
N TYR A 183 8.51 -14.44 15.66
CA TYR A 183 7.91 -15.56 14.96
C TYR A 183 7.75 -15.30 13.46
N ASP A 184 7.22 -14.13 13.08
CA ASP A 184 7.06 -13.76 11.67
C ASP A 184 8.40 -13.77 10.92
N PHE A 185 9.49 -13.33 11.59
CA PHE A 185 10.83 -13.36 11.02
C PHE A 185 11.37 -14.79 10.85
N LEU A 186 11.16 -15.67 11.84
CA LEU A 186 11.50 -17.10 11.73
C LEU A 186 10.73 -17.77 10.59
N GLN A 187 9.42 -17.52 10.48
CA GLN A 187 8.62 -18.05 9.37
C GLN A 187 9.13 -17.53 8.03
N SER A 188 9.47 -16.23 7.93
CA SER A 188 9.99 -15.66 6.69
C SER A 188 11.34 -16.24 6.26
N THR A 189 12.07 -16.86 7.18
CA THR A 189 13.41 -17.41 6.94
C THR A 189 13.47 -18.93 7.12
N GLU A 190 12.34 -19.61 7.26
CA GLU A 190 12.26 -21.03 7.63
C GLU A 190 13.05 -21.96 6.72
N LYS A 191 13.21 -21.60 5.43
CA LYS A 191 14.00 -22.36 4.45
C LYS A 191 15.50 -22.46 4.81
N TYR A 192 16.00 -21.63 5.73
CA TYR A 192 17.42 -21.49 6.03
C TYR A 192 17.85 -22.05 7.40
N HIS A 193 16.90 -22.35 8.30
CA HIS A 193 17.19 -22.79 9.67
C HIS A 193 16.12 -23.76 10.22
N ASN A 194 16.36 -24.32 11.40
CA ASN A 194 15.48 -25.30 12.06
C ASN A 194 14.69 -24.70 13.24
N GLY A 195 14.18 -23.48 13.07
CA GLY A 195 13.09 -22.94 13.91
C GLY A 195 13.43 -22.02 15.09
N SER A 196 14.70 -21.78 15.46
CA SER A 196 15.04 -20.80 16.52
C SER A 196 15.89 -19.62 16.03
N ILE A 197 15.82 -18.49 16.72
CA ILE A 197 16.58 -17.27 16.41
C ILE A 197 18.07 -17.52 16.57
N GLU A 198 18.48 -18.24 17.60
CA GLU A 198 19.89 -18.57 17.84
C GLU A 198 20.46 -19.45 16.73
N ASN A 199 19.66 -20.36 16.17
CA ASN A 199 20.09 -21.17 15.03
C ASN A 199 20.10 -20.39 13.72
N LEU A 200 19.18 -19.43 13.55
CA LEU A 200 19.18 -18.50 12.42
C LEU A 200 20.41 -17.58 12.46
N LEU A 201 20.76 -17.02 13.61
CA LEU A 201 21.92 -16.12 13.78
C LEU A 201 23.27 -16.79 13.52
N LYS A 202 23.35 -18.13 13.57
CA LYS A 202 24.56 -18.89 13.17
C LYS A 202 24.73 -19.04 11.66
N LYS A 203 23.73 -18.64 10.87
CA LYS A 203 23.78 -18.71 9.41
C LYS A 203 24.45 -17.48 8.85
N ASP A 204 24.97 -17.62 7.65
CA ASP A 204 25.51 -16.50 6.90
C ASP A 204 24.37 -15.62 6.38
N PRO A 205 24.23 -14.36 6.85
CA PRO A 205 23.17 -13.45 6.41
C PRO A 205 23.24 -13.13 4.92
N GLU A 206 24.42 -13.24 4.28
CA GLU A 206 24.57 -13.04 2.84
C GLU A 206 23.79 -14.07 2.01
N ASN A 207 23.42 -15.20 2.61
CA ASN A 207 22.72 -16.29 1.93
C ASN A 207 21.21 -16.31 2.14
N ILE A 208 20.66 -15.33 2.89
CA ILE A 208 19.27 -15.37 3.37
C ILE A 208 18.45 -14.28 2.69
N ILE A 209 17.32 -14.69 2.08
CA ILE A 209 16.29 -13.78 1.56
C ILE A 209 14.98 -14.10 2.28
N PRO A 210 14.60 -13.28 3.28
CA PRO A 210 13.33 -13.43 3.98
C PRO A 210 12.16 -13.31 3.01
N THR A 211 11.14 -14.15 3.18
CA THR A 211 9.93 -14.20 2.36
C THR A 211 8.72 -13.85 3.22
N TRP A 212 8.03 -12.76 2.88
CA TRP A 212 6.87 -12.25 3.62
C TRP A 212 5.63 -12.44 2.78
N ASP A 213 4.74 -13.33 3.20
CA ASP A 213 3.42 -13.55 2.59
C ASP A 213 2.31 -13.20 3.58
N PHE A 214 1.60 -12.10 3.35
CA PHE A 214 0.61 -11.58 4.28
C PHE A 214 -0.46 -10.69 3.61
N ILE A 215 -1.53 -10.42 4.34
CA ILE A 215 -2.56 -9.45 3.96
C ILE A 215 -2.25 -8.11 4.66
N PRO A 216 -1.95 -7.01 3.95
CA PRO A 216 -1.61 -5.75 4.58
C PRO A 216 -2.73 -5.18 5.43
N GLU A 217 -2.39 -4.63 6.59
CA GLU A 217 -3.35 -4.16 7.59
C GLU A 217 -4.32 -3.11 7.01
N LYS A 218 -3.79 -2.20 6.19
CA LYS A 218 -4.59 -1.15 5.52
C LYS A 218 -5.67 -1.72 4.58
N THR A 219 -5.44 -2.89 4.01
CA THR A 219 -6.29 -3.50 2.99
C THR A 219 -6.87 -4.84 3.44
N LYS A 220 -6.80 -5.16 4.74
CA LYS A 220 -7.31 -6.39 5.33
C LYS A 220 -8.77 -6.68 4.96
N LYS A 221 -9.64 -5.66 5.06
CA LYS A 221 -11.05 -5.76 4.66
C LYS A 221 -11.26 -6.06 3.16
N LYS A 222 -10.26 -5.81 2.31
CA LYS A 222 -10.31 -6.06 0.86
C LYS A 222 -9.59 -7.35 0.46
N GLY A 223 -8.87 -8.00 1.37
CA GLY A 223 -8.12 -9.21 1.10
C GLY A 223 -6.96 -9.05 0.12
N ASN A 224 -6.41 -7.84 -0.06
CA ASN A 224 -5.25 -7.67 -0.94
C ASN A 224 -4.08 -8.51 -0.42
N LEU A 225 -3.50 -9.34 -1.29
CA LEU A 225 -2.30 -10.11 -1.01
C LEU A 225 -1.04 -9.24 -1.10
N CYS A 226 -0.04 -9.53 -0.28
CA CYS A 226 1.30 -8.96 -0.35
C CYS A 226 2.33 -10.06 -0.13
N ILE A 227 3.03 -10.43 -1.20
CA ILE A 227 4.22 -11.28 -1.14
C ILE A 227 5.41 -10.35 -1.38
N THR A 228 6.38 -10.28 -0.48
CA THR A 228 7.58 -9.44 -0.65
C THR A 228 8.78 -10.04 0.10
N PHE A 229 9.94 -9.43 -0.04
CA PHE A 229 11.21 -9.96 0.44
C PHE A 229 12.09 -8.85 0.99
N ASN A 230 13.23 -9.23 1.59
CA ASN A 230 14.28 -8.29 1.96
C ASN A 230 15.61 -8.67 1.31
N THR A 231 16.48 -7.67 1.11
CA THR A 231 17.85 -7.90 0.64
C THR A 231 18.66 -8.62 1.72
N THR A 232 19.72 -9.31 1.33
CA THR A 232 20.66 -9.96 2.25
C THR A 232 21.32 -8.95 3.19
N GLU A 233 21.65 -7.75 2.69
CA GLU A 233 22.12 -6.62 3.51
C GLU A 233 21.13 -6.21 4.60
N CYS A 234 19.82 -6.38 4.37
CA CYS A 234 18.82 -6.15 5.40
C CYS A 234 18.94 -7.19 6.52
N VAL A 235 19.17 -8.45 6.15
CA VAL A 235 19.34 -9.55 7.11
C VAL A 235 20.55 -9.31 7.98
N GLU A 236 21.68 -8.87 7.41
CA GLU A 236 22.87 -8.47 8.17
C GLU A 236 22.52 -7.44 9.26
N TYR A 237 21.85 -6.34 8.91
CA TYR A 237 21.49 -5.32 9.90
C TYR A 237 20.47 -5.83 10.93
N VAL A 238 19.57 -6.73 10.55
CA VAL A 238 18.66 -7.38 11.49
C VAL A 238 19.44 -8.27 12.44
N PHE A 239 20.42 -9.05 11.96
CA PHE A 239 21.27 -9.90 12.79
C PHE A 239 22.09 -9.08 13.77
N GLU A 240 22.81 -8.05 13.30
CA GLU A 240 23.57 -7.12 14.17
C GLU A 240 22.68 -6.54 15.28
N TYR A 241 21.43 -6.18 14.94
CA TYR A 241 20.48 -5.66 15.91
C TYR A 241 19.99 -6.72 16.91
N LEU A 242 19.74 -7.95 16.46
CA LEU A 242 19.30 -9.04 17.34
C LEU A 242 20.43 -9.50 18.27
N GLU A 243 21.67 -9.51 17.79
CA GLU A 243 22.85 -9.76 18.62
C GLU A 243 22.98 -8.69 19.72
N GLU A 244 22.89 -7.40 19.37
CA GLU A 244 22.87 -6.29 20.34
C GLU A 244 21.71 -6.44 21.35
N ARG A 245 20.58 -6.98 20.91
CA ARG A 245 19.41 -7.23 21.77
C ARG A 245 19.68 -8.36 22.76
N ILE A 246 20.30 -9.45 22.32
CA ILE A 246 20.70 -10.59 23.15
C ILE A 246 21.75 -10.16 24.18
N GLU A 247 22.77 -9.41 23.76
CA GLU A 247 23.82 -8.88 24.65
C GLU A 247 23.24 -8.00 25.78
N LYS A 248 22.12 -7.33 25.51
CA LYS A 248 21.41 -6.47 26.49
C LYS A 248 20.35 -7.22 27.29
N GLU A 249 20.31 -8.55 27.20
CA GLU A 249 19.35 -9.43 27.89
C GLU A 249 17.89 -9.02 27.62
N LEU A 250 17.62 -8.57 26.39
CA LEU A 250 16.30 -8.15 26.00
C LEU A 250 15.49 -9.34 25.44
N PRO A 251 14.16 -9.39 25.66
CA PRO A 251 13.28 -10.48 25.23
C PRO A 251 13.50 -10.85 23.76
N ILE A 252 13.53 -12.11 23.34
CA ILE A 252 13.64 -12.56 21.92
C ILE A 252 12.62 -13.65 21.56
N GLU A 253 11.60 -13.81 22.40
CA GLU A 253 10.53 -14.79 22.26
C GLU A 253 9.64 -14.48 21.05
N ASP A 254 9.03 -15.53 20.51
CA ASP A 254 8.22 -15.55 19.30
C ASP A 254 7.16 -14.43 19.20
N ASP A 255 6.46 -14.14 20.29
CA ASP A 255 5.38 -13.16 20.36
C ASP A 255 5.86 -11.71 20.55
N THR A 256 7.16 -11.52 20.74
CA THR A 256 7.75 -10.19 20.90
C THR A 256 7.96 -9.53 19.54
N ALA A 257 7.92 -8.20 19.51
CA ALA A 257 8.16 -7.46 18.27
C ALA A 257 9.57 -7.73 17.74
N LEU A 258 9.72 -7.92 16.42
CA LEU A 258 11.01 -7.95 15.75
C LEU A 258 11.75 -6.64 16.05
N PHE A 259 11.12 -5.50 15.76
CA PHE A 259 11.65 -4.18 16.08
C PHE A 259 11.00 -3.59 17.32
N ARG A 260 11.74 -3.53 18.44
CA ARG A 260 11.19 -3.03 19.71
C ARG A 260 11.24 -1.50 19.85
N SER A 261 10.18 -0.94 20.44
CA SER A 261 10.14 0.44 20.92
C SER A 261 10.98 0.60 22.19
N ASN A 262 11.63 1.76 22.35
CA ASN A 262 12.35 2.10 23.60
C ASN A 262 11.42 2.63 24.71
N VAL A 263 10.17 3.00 24.37
CA VAL A 263 9.29 3.78 25.26
C VAL A 263 8.06 2.99 25.71
N TYR A 264 7.62 2.02 24.91
CA TYR A 264 6.45 1.19 25.21
C TYR A 264 6.89 -0.28 25.26
N PRO A 265 6.26 -1.11 26.11
CA PRO A 265 6.56 -2.52 26.12
C PRO A 265 6.17 -3.13 24.76
N ASN A 266 7.21 -3.56 24.06
CA ASN A 266 7.24 -4.50 22.93
C ASN A 266 7.04 -3.90 21.52
N PHE A 267 5.92 -3.29 21.13
CA PHE A 267 5.68 -2.89 19.72
C PHE A 267 5.84 -1.39 19.42
N PHE A 268 6.16 -1.04 18.16
CA PHE A 268 6.09 0.34 17.67
C PHE A 268 4.66 0.74 17.32
N ASP A 269 4.29 1.98 17.64
CA ASP A 269 3.25 2.67 16.88
C ASP A 269 3.82 3.09 15.50
N PRO A 270 3.09 2.91 14.38
CA PRO A 270 3.58 3.28 13.05
C PRO A 270 4.03 4.75 12.91
N ASN A 271 3.44 5.69 13.65
CA ASN A 271 3.89 7.08 13.62
C ASN A 271 5.22 7.24 14.36
N SER A 272 5.42 6.51 15.46
CA SER A 272 6.69 6.48 16.19
C SER A 272 7.81 5.89 15.32
N LEU A 273 7.53 4.83 14.56
CA LEU A 273 8.45 4.29 13.55
C LEU A 273 8.80 5.35 12.49
N GLY A 274 7.80 6.12 12.05
CA GLY A 274 7.98 7.25 11.12
C GLY A 274 8.90 8.38 11.62
N LYS A 275 9.08 8.52 12.95
CA LYS A 275 10.00 9.52 13.52
C LYS A 275 11.46 9.21 13.24
N ILE A 276 11.83 7.94 13.01
CA ILE A 276 13.19 7.54 12.63
C ILE A 276 13.59 8.23 11.33
N PHE A 277 12.78 8.10 10.29
CA PHE A 277 13.02 8.73 8.99
C PHE A 277 12.95 10.26 9.08
N THR A 278 12.03 10.80 9.89
CA THR A 278 11.93 12.25 10.10
C THR A 278 13.21 12.82 10.73
N ARG A 279 13.79 12.09 11.69
CA ARG A 279 15.08 12.45 12.31
C ARG A 279 16.20 12.43 11.27
N ILE A 280 16.32 11.37 10.48
CA ILE A 280 17.32 11.29 9.40
C ILE A 280 17.14 12.46 8.41
N ASN A 281 15.91 12.74 7.98
CA ASN A 281 15.61 13.86 7.09
C ASN A 281 16.02 15.21 7.69
N LYS A 282 15.75 15.41 8.98
CA LYS A 282 16.04 16.66 9.68
C LYS A 282 17.54 16.92 9.77
N TYR A 283 18.30 15.95 10.27
CA TYR A 283 19.71 16.16 10.63
C TYR A 283 20.66 15.96 9.45
N HIS A 284 20.33 15.10 8.49
CA HIS A 284 21.22 14.81 7.37
C HIS A 284 20.76 15.47 6.07
N PHE A 285 19.47 15.35 5.75
CA PHE A 285 18.91 15.95 4.54
C PHE A 285 18.37 17.37 4.76
N GLN A 286 18.74 18.03 5.87
CA GLN A 286 18.41 19.44 6.16
C GLN A 286 16.92 19.78 6.01
N ASN A 287 16.03 18.87 6.44
CA ASN A 287 14.57 18.98 6.26
C ASN A 287 14.12 19.15 4.80
N LYS A 288 14.90 18.67 3.83
CA LYS A 288 14.55 18.67 2.41
C LYS A 288 13.12 18.16 2.22
N LYS A 289 12.39 18.83 1.34
CA LYS A 289 11.00 18.52 0.99
C LYS A 289 10.93 17.89 -0.39
N ASP A 290 9.93 17.04 -0.59
CA ASP A 290 9.50 16.61 -1.91
C ASP A 290 8.60 17.68 -2.57
N ASN A 291 8.27 17.48 -3.84
CA ASN A 291 7.36 18.33 -4.60
C ASN A 291 5.94 18.49 -4.01
N LEU A 292 5.56 17.70 -3.00
CA LEU A 292 4.29 17.81 -2.27
C LEU A 292 4.46 18.52 -0.92
N ASP A 293 5.60 19.17 -0.67
CA ASP A 293 5.93 19.84 0.59
C ASP A 293 5.94 18.86 1.78
N LYS A 294 6.26 17.58 1.52
CA LYS A 294 6.44 16.55 2.54
C LYS A 294 7.92 16.22 2.71
N SER A 295 8.32 15.65 3.84
CA SER A 295 9.73 15.27 4.05
C SER A 295 10.22 14.37 2.93
N PHE A 296 11.37 14.73 2.33
CA PHE A 296 12.03 13.99 1.26
C PHE A 296 12.33 12.55 1.69
N TYR A 297 13.01 12.40 2.83
CA TYR A 297 13.34 11.12 3.43
C TYR A 297 12.26 10.67 4.41
N ARG A 298 11.34 9.84 3.92
CA ARG A 298 10.25 9.23 4.69
C ARG A 298 9.94 7.84 4.15
N ALA A 299 9.45 6.96 5.01
CA ALA A 299 9.09 5.59 4.63
C ALA A 299 8.23 5.48 3.36
N HIS A 300 7.26 6.38 3.18
CA HIS A 300 6.44 6.39 1.97
C HIS A 300 7.24 6.65 0.70
N ASN A 301 8.25 7.53 0.75
CA ASN A 301 9.11 7.82 -0.40
C ASN A 301 10.14 6.71 -0.62
N LEU A 302 10.61 6.02 0.44
CA LEU A 302 11.43 4.81 0.31
C LEU A 302 10.67 3.67 -0.38
N ARG A 303 9.41 3.47 0.00
CA ARG A 303 8.54 2.54 -0.71
C ARG A 303 8.29 2.95 -2.17
N LYS A 304 8.13 4.24 -2.45
CA LYS A 304 8.03 4.72 -3.85
C LYS A 304 9.30 4.41 -4.63
N LEU A 305 10.47 4.59 -4.01
CA LEU A 305 11.75 4.22 -4.60
C LEU A 305 11.79 2.73 -4.93
N PHE A 306 11.49 1.85 -3.97
CA PHE A 306 11.38 0.40 -4.21
C PHE A 306 10.47 0.05 -5.39
N LEU A 307 9.22 0.52 -5.36
CA LEU A 307 8.25 0.23 -6.41
C LEU A 307 8.65 0.86 -7.76
N SER A 308 9.40 1.96 -7.75
CA SER A 308 9.93 2.57 -8.98
C SER A 308 11.09 1.74 -9.54
N ILE A 309 11.97 1.23 -8.69
CA ILE A 309 13.06 0.33 -9.10
C ILE A 309 12.45 -0.93 -9.72
N ALA A 310 11.54 -1.60 -9.01
CA ALA A 310 10.86 -2.81 -9.50
C ALA A 310 10.19 -2.58 -10.88
N ARG A 311 9.43 -1.49 -11.06
CA ARG A 311 8.81 -1.19 -12.36
C ARG A 311 9.82 -0.88 -13.47
N ASN A 312 10.85 -0.09 -13.17
CA ASN A 312 11.83 0.33 -14.18
C ASN A 312 12.79 -0.80 -14.56
N LYS A 313 13.00 -1.74 -13.64
CA LYS A 313 13.88 -2.91 -13.78
C LYS A 313 13.09 -4.18 -14.05
N ASN A 314 11.82 -4.03 -14.44
CA ASN A 314 10.94 -5.16 -14.69
C ASN A 314 11.46 -6.05 -15.81
N SER A 315 12.02 -5.49 -16.90
CA SER A 315 12.64 -6.29 -17.97
C SER A 315 13.89 -7.02 -17.50
N ASP A 316 14.71 -6.37 -16.67
CA ASP A 316 15.95 -6.94 -16.13
C ASP A 316 15.61 -8.10 -15.17
N ALA A 317 14.58 -7.92 -14.33
CA ALA A 317 14.09 -8.93 -13.39
C ALA A 317 13.27 -10.06 -14.06
N ASN A 318 12.46 -9.73 -15.08
CA ASN A 318 11.66 -10.70 -15.84
C ASN A 318 12.46 -11.47 -16.88
N SER A 319 13.70 -11.08 -17.20
CA SER A 319 14.56 -11.88 -18.10
C SER A 319 14.76 -13.32 -17.61
N LYS A 320 14.45 -13.58 -16.35
CA LYS A 320 14.49 -14.89 -15.68
C LYS A 320 13.12 -15.58 -15.55
N LEU A 321 12.04 -14.96 -15.98
CA LEU A 321 10.68 -15.49 -15.90
C LEU A 321 10.16 -15.80 -17.32
N ASP A 322 9.61 -17.00 -17.53
CA ASP A 322 8.84 -17.29 -18.74
C ASP A 322 7.60 -16.38 -18.82
N GLU A 323 7.16 -16.04 -20.03
CA GLU A 323 6.13 -15.04 -20.38
C GLU A 323 4.74 -15.22 -19.73
N GLU A 324 4.55 -16.19 -18.83
CA GLU A 324 3.25 -16.66 -18.33
C GLU A 324 2.74 -15.98 -17.06
N SER A 325 3.47 -15.05 -16.43
CA SER A 325 2.94 -14.36 -15.24
C SER A 325 1.78 -13.42 -15.62
N LYS A 326 0.53 -13.91 -15.48
CA LYS A 326 -0.72 -13.17 -15.75
C LYS A 326 -1.00 -12.02 -14.76
N ILE A 327 -0.14 -11.84 -13.75
CA ILE A 327 -0.35 -10.90 -12.64
C ILE A 327 0.72 -9.82 -12.65
N ASP A 328 0.32 -8.57 -12.39
CA ASP A 328 1.26 -7.47 -12.06
C ASP A 328 1.95 -7.74 -10.71
N ILE A 329 3.10 -8.42 -10.77
CA ILE A 329 3.95 -8.77 -9.62
C ILE A 329 4.26 -7.54 -8.77
N VAL A 330 4.58 -6.39 -9.40
CA VAL A 330 4.95 -5.18 -8.67
C VAL A 330 3.79 -4.61 -7.85
N SER A 331 2.56 -4.73 -8.36
CA SER A 331 1.37 -4.39 -7.58
C SER A 331 1.26 -5.28 -6.34
N VAL A 332 1.46 -6.60 -6.47
CA VAL A 332 1.39 -7.54 -5.34
C VAL A 332 2.54 -7.35 -4.35
N LEU A 333 3.79 -7.11 -4.79
CA LEU A 333 4.92 -6.71 -3.92
C LEU A 333 4.58 -5.46 -3.08
N GLY A 334 3.79 -4.54 -3.64
CA GLY A 334 3.30 -3.37 -2.94
C GLY A 334 2.05 -3.61 -2.07
N GLY A 335 1.47 -4.81 -2.05
CA GLY A 335 0.19 -5.08 -1.42
C GLY A 335 -0.94 -4.25 -2.04
N HIS A 336 -0.95 -4.13 -3.36
CA HIS A 336 -1.99 -3.53 -4.17
C HIS A 336 -2.69 -4.61 -4.99
N LYS A 337 -4.01 -4.46 -5.16
CA LYS A 337 -4.73 -5.28 -6.14
C LYS A 337 -4.25 -4.91 -7.54
N PRO A 338 -3.75 -5.87 -8.35
CA PRO A 338 -3.41 -5.65 -9.74
C PRO A 338 -4.55 -4.99 -10.52
N PRO A 339 -4.25 -4.07 -11.45
CA PRO A 339 -5.25 -3.50 -12.35
C PRO A 339 -5.92 -4.61 -13.18
N GLY A 340 -7.25 -4.57 -13.31
CA GLY A 340 -7.99 -5.54 -14.11
C GLY A 340 -8.26 -6.89 -13.42
N SER A 341 -7.57 -7.23 -12.33
CA SER A 341 -7.76 -8.51 -11.64
C SER A 341 -8.76 -8.43 -10.48
N THR A 342 -9.43 -9.55 -10.22
CA THR A 342 -10.17 -9.84 -8.99
C THR A 342 -9.20 -10.29 -7.90
N ILE A 343 -9.63 -10.25 -6.63
CA ILE A 343 -8.81 -10.76 -5.53
C ILE A 343 -8.61 -12.27 -5.68
N LYS A 344 -9.66 -13.02 -6.06
CA LYS A 344 -9.60 -14.47 -6.24
C LYS A 344 -8.51 -14.89 -7.24
N GLU A 345 -8.49 -14.26 -8.42
CA GLU A 345 -7.45 -14.52 -9.43
C GLU A 345 -6.05 -14.26 -8.89
N VAL A 346 -5.88 -13.23 -8.05
CA VAL A 346 -4.56 -12.93 -7.47
C VAL A 346 -4.06 -14.08 -6.61
N TYR A 347 -4.90 -14.71 -5.80
CA TYR A 347 -4.50 -15.86 -4.99
C TYR A 347 -4.28 -17.12 -5.84
N GLU A 348 -5.03 -17.30 -6.93
CA GLU A 348 -4.91 -18.48 -7.80
C GLU A 348 -3.60 -18.50 -8.60
N TYR A 349 -3.06 -17.34 -8.99
CA TYR A 349 -1.82 -17.28 -9.77
C TYR A 349 -0.62 -16.66 -9.01
N ALA A 350 -0.77 -16.29 -7.74
CA ALA A 350 0.36 -15.84 -6.94
C ALA A 350 1.21 -17.04 -6.50
N ASP A 351 2.41 -17.12 -7.06
CA ASP A 351 3.40 -18.14 -6.70
C ASP A 351 4.61 -17.46 -6.02
N VAL A 352 4.86 -17.84 -4.78
CA VAL A 352 5.94 -17.27 -3.95
C VAL A 352 7.31 -17.46 -4.59
N ASP A 353 7.57 -18.58 -5.25
CA ASP A 353 8.87 -18.89 -5.84
C ASP A 353 9.11 -18.05 -7.11
N ILE A 354 8.07 -17.83 -7.93
CA ILE A 354 8.12 -16.88 -9.07
C ILE A 354 8.44 -15.47 -8.56
N PHE A 355 7.76 -15.05 -7.50
CA PHE A 355 7.98 -13.74 -6.88
C PHE A 355 9.40 -13.59 -6.31
N LYS A 356 9.95 -14.67 -5.74
CA LYS A 356 11.31 -14.69 -5.22
C LYS A 356 12.34 -14.57 -6.34
N GLN A 357 12.17 -15.31 -7.44
CA GLN A 357 13.05 -15.20 -8.62
C GLN A 357 13.05 -13.78 -9.19
N TYR A 358 11.87 -13.17 -9.29
CA TYR A 358 11.74 -11.77 -9.69
C TYR A 358 12.53 -10.84 -8.75
N TYR A 359 12.36 -11.02 -7.44
CA TYR A 359 13.05 -10.21 -6.43
C TYR A 359 14.57 -10.40 -6.46
N GLU A 360 15.05 -11.62 -6.65
CA GLU A 360 16.48 -11.93 -6.81
C GLU A 360 17.07 -11.20 -8.02
N GLY A 361 16.31 -11.07 -9.11
CA GLY A 361 16.66 -10.22 -10.26
C GLY A 361 16.77 -8.72 -9.92
N LEU A 362 16.09 -8.25 -8.86
CA LEU A 362 16.14 -6.88 -8.40
C LEU A 362 17.29 -6.58 -7.42
N LEU A 363 17.90 -7.60 -6.81
CA LEU A 363 18.95 -7.42 -5.78
C LEU A 363 20.07 -6.45 -6.20
N PRO A 364 20.65 -6.53 -7.42
CA PRO A 364 21.71 -5.59 -7.83
C PRO A 364 21.27 -4.13 -7.85
N PHE A 365 19.97 -3.87 -7.92
CA PHE A 365 19.38 -2.52 -7.92
C PHE A 365 18.78 -2.13 -6.57
N LEU A 366 18.74 -3.05 -5.60
CA LEU A 366 18.23 -2.82 -4.25
C LEU A 366 19.35 -2.82 -3.19
N SER A 367 20.55 -3.27 -3.52
CA SER A 367 21.71 -3.19 -2.62
C SER A 367 22.20 -1.74 -2.43
N ILE A 368 22.50 -1.38 -1.19
CA ILE A 368 23.04 -0.06 -0.83
C ILE A 368 24.58 -0.02 -0.80
N ARG A 369 25.24 -1.18 -0.77
CA ARG A 369 26.70 -1.29 -0.90
C ARG A 369 27.05 -1.62 -2.35
N ASP A 370 28.22 -1.15 -2.80
CA ASP A 370 28.89 -1.61 -4.02
C ASP A 370 29.43 -3.04 -3.82
N ASN A 371 28.62 -3.91 -3.22
CA ASN A 371 28.96 -5.30 -3.14
C ASN A 371 28.58 -5.88 -4.51
N LYS A 372 29.61 -6.27 -5.25
CA LYS A 372 29.50 -7.28 -6.30
C LYS A 372 28.74 -8.45 -5.68
N SER A 373 27.42 -8.47 -5.75
CA SER A 373 26.66 -9.67 -5.40
C SER A 373 27.09 -10.68 -6.45
N HIS A 374 28.07 -11.51 -6.09
CA HIS A 374 28.34 -12.75 -6.80
C HIS A 374 26.99 -13.42 -7.00
N ASN A 375 26.71 -13.77 -8.25
CA ASN A 375 25.55 -14.53 -8.71
C ASN A 375 24.85 -15.30 -7.58
N TYR A 376 23.95 -14.64 -6.85
CA TYR A 376 23.15 -15.32 -5.87
C TYR A 376 22.08 -16.06 -6.67
N LYS A 377 22.29 -17.36 -6.82
CA LYS A 377 21.26 -18.30 -7.22
C LYS A 377 21.11 -19.26 -6.06
N SER A 378 19.96 -19.26 -5.41
CA SER A 378 19.67 -20.29 -4.41
C SER A 378 19.68 -21.68 -5.06
N ASP A 379 20.05 -22.73 -4.32
CA ASP A 379 20.08 -24.10 -4.84
C ASP A 379 18.74 -24.54 -5.43
N ASP A 380 17.64 -24.03 -4.88
CA ASP A 380 16.28 -24.28 -5.38
C ASP A 380 16.03 -23.59 -6.73
N VAL A 381 16.54 -22.38 -6.92
CA VAL A 381 16.50 -21.68 -8.21
C VAL A 381 17.36 -22.37 -9.25
N ILE A 382 18.54 -22.88 -8.86
CA ILE A 382 19.39 -23.68 -9.76
C ILE A 382 18.67 -24.98 -10.17
N LYS A 383 18.00 -25.65 -9.23
CA LYS A 383 17.21 -26.86 -9.51
C LYS A 383 16.01 -26.57 -10.40
N MET A 384 15.31 -25.47 -10.18
CA MET A 384 14.17 -25.07 -10.98
C MET A 384 14.57 -24.61 -12.38
N GLU A 385 15.63 -23.80 -12.53
CA GLU A 385 16.17 -23.42 -13.84
C GLU A 385 16.54 -24.66 -14.66
N LYS A 386 17.20 -25.65 -14.04
CA LYS A 386 17.49 -26.94 -14.70
C LYS A 386 16.22 -27.67 -15.13
N ARG A 387 15.18 -27.67 -14.29
CA ARG A 387 13.90 -28.31 -14.62
C ARG A 387 13.22 -27.60 -15.79
N PHE A 388 13.16 -26.27 -15.77
CA PHE A 388 12.59 -25.46 -16.85
C PHE A 388 13.36 -25.59 -18.15
N GLU A 389 14.69 -25.66 -18.10
CA GLU A 389 15.53 -25.86 -19.28
C GLU A 389 15.29 -27.24 -19.91
N VAL A 390 15.08 -28.28 -19.10
CA VAL A 390 14.66 -29.61 -19.57
C VAL A 390 13.27 -29.56 -20.22
N GLU A 391 12.29 -28.91 -19.58
CA GLU A 391 10.93 -28.79 -20.11
C GLU A 391 10.88 -27.97 -21.42
N ARG A 392 11.64 -26.86 -21.49
CA ARG A 392 11.78 -26.02 -22.69
C ARG A 392 12.43 -26.79 -23.84
N ASN A 393 13.52 -27.51 -23.59
CA ASN A 393 14.17 -28.32 -24.61
C ASN A 393 13.26 -29.44 -25.13
N ALA A 394 12.53 -30.10 -24.23
CA ALA A 394 11.54 -31.11 -24.62
C ALA A 394 10.44 -30.52 -25.54
N ARG A 395 9.99 -29.29 -25.26
CA ARG A 395 9.00 -28.59 -26.09
C ARG A 395 9.56 -28.21 -27.47
N ILE A 396 10.77 -27.66 -27.53
CA ILE A 396 11.45 -27.33 -28.80
C ILE A 396 11.64 -28.59 -29.67
N GLU A 397 12.00 -29.71 -29.05
CA GLU A 397 12.10 -30.99 -29.75
C GLU A 397 10.75 -31.50 -30.26
N ALA A 398 9.67 -31.31 -29.49
CA ALA A 398 8.33 -31.70 -29.91
C ALA A 398 7.84 -30.85 -31.08
N GLU A 399 8.06 -29.53 -31.05
CA GLU A 399 7.75 -28.61 -32.15
C GLU A 399 8.58 -28.95 -33.40
N SER A 400 9.87 -29.23 -33.25
CA SER A 400 10.74 -29.64 -34.37
C SER A 400 10.29 -30.98 -34.98
N ARG A 401 9.85 -31.94 -34.15
CA ARG A 401 9.28 -33.20 -34.63
C ARG A 401 7.97 -33.00 -35.39
N ALA A 402 7.10 -32.12 -34.92
CA ALA A 402 5.84 -31.80 -35.59
C ALA A 402 6.08 -31.16 -36.97
N ILE A 403 7.01 -30.20 -37.06
CA ILE A 403 7.40 -29.55 -38.33
C ILE A 403 7.95 -30.58 -39.32
N ASN A 404 8.84 -31.47 -38.86
CA ASN A 404 9.42 -32.51 -39.72
C ASN A 404 8.37 -33.54 -40.18
N ALA A 405 7.42 -33.91 -39.32
CA ALA A 405 6.32 -34.80 -39.69
C ALA A 405 5.41 -34.15 -40.74
N GLU A 406 5.13 -32.85 -40.60
CA GLU A 406 4.33 -32.11 -41.58
C GLU A 406 5.05 -31.99 -42.94
N ALA A 407 6.37 -31.75 -42.94
CA ALA A 407 7.17 -31.74 -44.15
C ALA A 407 7.17 -33.09 -44.87
N MET A 408 7.33 -34.19 -44.13
CA MET A 408 7.26 -35.56 -44.68
C MET A 408 5.87 -35.88 -45.24
N ALA A 409 4.79 -35.46 -44.57
CA ALA A 409 3.43 -35.64 -45.07
C ALA A 409 3.19 -34.86 -46.37
N ARG A 410 3.70 -33.62 -46.48
CA ARG A 410 3.63 -32.82 -47.72
C ARG A 410 4.41 -33.47 -48.85
N GLU A 411 5.59 -34.02 -48.59
CA GLU A 411 6.38 -34.72 -49.60
C GLU A 411 5.70 -36.01 -50.07
N ALA A 412 5.10 -36.78 -49.14
CA ALA A 412 4.34 -37.97 -49.47
C ALA A 412 3.12 -37.64 -50.35
N ASN A 413 2.36 -36.60 -50.00
CA ASN A 413 1.23 -36.14 -50.82
C ASN A 413 1.67 -35.68 -52.21
N ARG A 414 2.80 -34.98 -52.32
CA ARG A 414 3.37 -34.58 -53.61
C ARG A 414 3.74 -35.78 -54.48
N LYS A 415 4.34 -36.82 -53.89
CA LYS A 415 4.65 -38.07 -54.61
C LYS A 415 3.40 -38.81 -55.05
N ILE A 416 2.33 -38.78 -54.25
CA ILE A 416 1.02 -39.35 -54.63
C ILE A 416 0.41 -38.55 -55.80
N ASP A 417 0.43 -37.22 -55.74
CA ASP A 417 -0.08 -36.36 -56.81
C ASP A 417 0.70 -36.55 -58.12
N ASP A 418 2.02 -36.65 -58.05
CA ASP A 418 2.89 -36.92 -59.21
C ASP A 418 2.63 -38.33 -59.79
N PHE A 419 2.40 -39.33 -58.94
CA PHE A 419 2.01 -40.68 -59.36
C PHE A 419 0.63 -40.69 -60.05
N LEU A 420 -0.36 -39.98 -59.50
CA LEU A 420 -1.70 -39.89 -60.08
C LEU A 420 -1.71 -39.14 -61.42
N ARG A 421 -0.87 -38.11 -61.59
CA ARG A 421 -0.71 -37.42 -62.88
C ARG A 421 -0.16 -38.35 -63.96
N ASN A 422 0.86 -39.14 -63.62
CA ASN A 422 1.47 -40.10 -64.55
C ASN A 422 0.56 -41.30 -64.87
N PHE A 423 -0.55 -41.48 -64.16
CA PHE A 423 -1.52 -42.56 -64.39
C PHE A 423 -2.67 -42.14 -65.32
N HIS A 424 -2.79 -40.85 -65.63
CA HIS A 424 -3.82 -40.27 -66.50
C HIS A 424 -3.30 -39.81 -67.87
N GLU A 425 -2.00 -40.00 -68.13
CA GLU A 425 -1.39 -40.03 -69.48
C GLU A 425 -1.27 -41.49 -69.94
#